data_AF-A0A7X6XSQ3-F1
#
_entry.id   AF-A0A7X6XSQ3-F1
#
_cell.length_a   1.000
_cell.length_b   1.000
_cell.length_c   1.000
_cell.angle_alpha   90.00
_cell.angle_beta   90.00
_cell.angle_gamma   90.00
#
_symmetry.space_group_name_H-M   'P 1'
#
loop_
_entity.id
_entity.type
_entity.pdbx_description
1 polymer ?
#
loop_
_entity_poly.entity_id
_entity_poly.type
_entity_poly.pdbx_seq_one_letter_code
_entity_poly.pdbx_strand_id
1 'polypeptide(L)'
;MSTLKYLEDALQQKEQALIKYIRFMREAQDTQNTEMAALFADLAKAEEKHITVIRDQVANLSGKVDMLDKYQAINQYSSQHLNDTTQE
;
A
#
# COMPACT_ATOMS: atom_id res chain seq x y z
N MET A 1 12.00 7.65 24.17
CA MET A 1 11.26 7.09 23.01
C MET A 1 10.98 8.24 22.06
N SER A 2 11.42 8.16 20.81
CA SER A 2 11.21 9.22 19.81
C SER A 2 10.00 8.89 18.94
N THR A 3 9.20 9.91 18.61
CA THR A 3 8.06 9.81 17.68
C THR A 3 8.43 9.16 16.36
N LEU A 4 9.65 9.41 15.86
CA LEU A 4 10.18 8.82 14.64
C LEU A 4 10.22 7.28 14.71
N LYS A 5 10.68 6.71 15.82
CA LYS A 5 10.74 5.26 16.01
C LYS A 5 9.35 4.62 15.94
N TYR A 6 8.34 5.25 16.56
CA TYR A 6 6.97 4.75 16.48
C TYR A 6 6.39 4.78 15.07
N LEU A 7 6.74 5.79 14.27
CA LEU A 7 6.31 5.88 12.88
C LEU A 7 7.02 4.84 12.00
N GLU A 8 8.31 4.57 12.24
CA GLU A 8 9.05 3.50 11.56
C GLU A 8 8.48 2.11 11.92
N ASP A 9 8.22 1.86 13.19
CA ASP A 9 7.61 0.60 13.66
C ASP A 9 6.19 0.44 13.06
N ALA A 10 5.39 1.51 13.04
CA ALA A 10 4.08 1.50 12.42
C ALA A 10 4.17 1.24 10.92
N LEU A 11 5.10 1.89 10.21
CA LEU A 11 5.32 1.68 8.78
C LEU A 11 5.61 0.22 8.47
N GLN A 12 6.51 -0.42 9.23
CA GLN A 12 6.83 -1.84 9.05
C GLN A 12 5.61 -2.74 9.27
N GLN A 13 4.80 -2.47 10.30
CA GLN A 13 3.58 -3.23 10.57
C GLN A 13 2.58 -3.10 9.41
N LYS A 14 2.42 -1.89 8.88
CA LYS A 14 1.53 -1.60 7.74
C LYS A 14 1.98 -2.31 6.46
N GLU A 15 3.28 -2.31 6.16
CA GLU A 15 3.85 -3.04 5.03
C GLU A 15 3.63 -4.55 5.15
N GLN A 16 3.79 -5.12 6.36
CA GLN A 16 3.50 -6.53 6.60
C GLN A 16 2.01 -6.86 6.45
N ALA A 17 1.11 -5.97 6.88
CA ALA A 17 -0.33 -6.15 6.72
C ALA A 17 -0.73 -6.14 5.23
N LEU A 18 -0.19 -5.21 4.45
CA LEU A 18 -0.42 -5.11 3.00
C LEU A 18 -0.04 -6.43 2.29
N ILE A 19 1.15 -6.97 2.58
CA ILE A 19 1.61 -8.25 2.00
C ILE A 19 0.62 -9.38 2.34
N LYS A 20 0.12 -9.44 3.57
CA LYS A 20 -0.86 -10.45 3.99
C LYS A 20 -2.19 -10.29 3.28
N TYR A 21 -2.71 -9.07 3.15
CA TYR A 21 -3.99 -8.83 2.48
C TYR A 21 -3.92 -9.18 0.99
N ILE A 22 -2.83 -8.83 0.29
CA ILE A 22 -2.63 -9.24 -1.10
C ILE A 22 -2.59 -10.78 -1.22
N ARG A 23 -1.92 -11.45 -0.28
CA ARG A 23 -1.88 -12.92 -0.25
C ARG A 23 -3.27 -13.51 -0.05
N PHE A 24 -4.03 -13.03 0.94
CA PHE A 24 -5.38 -13.54 1.20
C PHE A 24 -6.36 -13.23 0.08
N MET A 25 -6.21 -12.09 -0.60
CA MET A 25 -6.97 -11.78 -1.81
C MET A 25 -6.73 -12.85 -2.89
N ARG A 26 -5.48 -13.24 -3.14
CA ARG A 26 -5.16 -14.29 -4.12
C ARG A 26 -5.70 -15.66 -3.70
N GLU A 27 -5.52 -16.04 -2.44
CA GLU A 27 -6.08 -17.29 -1.90
C GLU A 27 -7.62 -17.33 -2.02
N ALA A 28 -8.29 -16.18 -1.81
CA ALA A 28 -9.74 -16.05 -2.02
C ALA A 28 -10.13 -16.13 -3.50
N GLN A 29 -9.34 -15.56 -4.41
CA GLN A 29 -9.55 -15.69 -5.86
C GLN A 29 -9.39 -17.13 -6.33
N ASP A 30 -8.35 -17.83 -5.85
CA ASP A 30 -8.09 -19.24 -6.18
C ASP A 30 -9.22 -20.17 -5.73
N THR A 31 -9.90 -19.81 -4.63
CA THR A 31 -11.07 -20.52 -4.10
C THR A 31 -12.41 -20.00 -4.65
N GLN A 32 -12.37 -19.08 -5.63
CA GLN A 32 -13.53 -18.43 -6.24
C GLN A 32 -14.44 -17.69 -5.24
N ASN A 33 -13.92 -17.33 -4.07
CA ASN A 33 -14.62 -16.53 -3.07
C ASN A 33 -14.46 -15.04 -3.38
N THR A 34 -15.31 -14.54 -4.28
CA THR A 34 -15.24 -13.17 -4.81
C THR A 34 -15.49 -12.10 -3.76
N GLU A 35 -16.36 -12.36 -2.78
CA GLU A 35 -16.63 -11.42 -1.68
C GLU A 35 -15.41 -11.22 -0.79
N MET A 36 -14.76 -12.31 -0.38
CA MET A 36 -13.53 -12.23 0.42
C MET A 36 -12.37 -11.62 -0.37
N ALA A 37 -12.26 -11.93 -1.67
CA ALA A 37 -11.28 -11.30 -2.53
C ALA A 37 -11.47 -9.78 -2.60
N ALA A 38 -12.70 -9.30 -2.78
CA ALA A 38 -13.02 -7.87 -2.79
C ALA A 38 -12.69 -7.21 -1.44
N LEU A 39 -13.06 -7.85 -0.33
CA LEU A 39 -12.74 -7.35 1.02
C LEU A 39 -11.23 -7.17 1.20
N PHE A 40 -10.42 -8.17 0.85
CA PHE A 40 -8.98 -8.08 1.00
C PHE A 40 -8.34 -7.06 0.03
N ALA A 41 -8.91 -6.87 -1.16
CA ALA A 41 -8.50 -5.82 -2.08
C ALA A 41 -8.74 -4.42 -1.48
N ASP A 42 -9.90 -4.19 -0.88
CA ASP A 42 -10.24 -2.92 -0.21
C ASP A 42 -9.34 -2.66 1.00
N LEU A 43 -9.06 -3.69 1.81
CA LEU A 43 -8.13 -3.60 2.94
C LEU A 43 -6.70 -3.28 2.48
N ALA A 44 -6.22 -3.93 1.42
CA ALA A 44 -4.92 -3.62 0.84
C ALA A 44 -4.83 -2.15 0.38
N LYS A 45 -5.85 -1.66 -0.33
CA LYS A 45 -5.93 -0.27 -0.81
C LYS A 45 -5.98 0.75 0.34
N ALA A 46 -6.69 0.44 1.42
CA ALA A 46 -6.69 1.29 2.62
C ALA A 46 -5.30 1.33 3.27
N GLU A 47 -4.61 0.19 3.31
CA GLU A 47 -3.29 0.10 3.91
C GLU A 47 -2.21 0.83 3.11
N GLU A 48 -2.29 0.82 1.78
CA GLU A 48 -1.42 1.65 0.92
C GLU A 48 -1.52 3.13 1.26
N LYS A 49 -2.73 3.65 1.49
CA LYS A 49 -2.94 5.04 1.91
C LYS A 49 -2.30 5.33 3.26
N HIS A 50 -2.44 4.44 4.23
CA HIS A 50 -1.79 4.59 5.54
C HIS A 50 -0.27 4.62 5.42
N ILE A 51 0.30 3.71 4.60
CA ILE A 51 1.74 3.65 4.33
C ILE A 51 2.23 4.98 3.75
N THR A 52 1.52 5.54 2.76
CA THR A 52 1.88 6.84 2.17
C THR A 52 1.93 7.93 3.22
N VAL A 53 0.87 8.10 4.03
CA VAL A 53 0.81 9.15 5.05
C VAL A 53 1.93 8.99 6.10
N ILE A 54 2.19 7.76 6.55
CA ILE A 54 3.25 7.50 7.54
C ILE A 54 4.63 7.78 6.93
N ARG A 55 4.88 7.36 5.69
CA ARG A 55 6.15 7.65 5.00
C ARG A 55 6.37 9.15 4.83
N ASP A 56 5.34 9.90 4.46
CA ASP A 56 5.43 11.36 4.34
C ASP A 56 5.78 11.99 5.70
N GLN A 57 5.18 11.51 6.79
CA GLN A 57 5.49 11.97 8.15
C GLN A 57 6.91 11.61 8.57
N VAL A 58 7.40 10.40 8.25
CA VAL A 58 8.78 9.98 8.51
C VAL A 58 9.76 10.85 7.72
N ALA A 59 9.51 11.12 6.44
CA ALA A 59 10.35 11.98 5.59
C ALA A 59 10.43 13.41 6.16
N ASN A 60 9.29 13.98 6.53
CA ASN A 60 9.20 15.31 7.14
C ASN A 60 9.95 15.41 8.47
N LEU A 61 9.83 14.40 9.34
CA LEU A 61 10.47 14.39 10.66
C LEU A 61 11.97 14.03 10.61
N SER A 62 12.40 13.27 9.61
CA SER A 62 13.81 12.89 9.42
C SER A 62 14.62 13.92 8.63
N GLY A 63 13.99 14.96 8.08
CA GLY A 63 14.63 15.97 7.24
C GLY A 63 15.05 15.45 5.86
N LYS A 64 14.54 14.29 5.43
CA LYS A 64 14.84 13.65 4.14
C LYS A 64 13.64 13.76 3.19
N VAL A 65 13.43 14.94 2.63
CA VAL A 65 12.34 15.24 1.68
C VAL A 65 12.48 14.47 0.35
N ASP A 66 13.68 14.02 -0.01
CA ASP A 66 13.99 13.42 -1.32
C ASP A 66 13.43 12.00 -1.59
N MET A 67 12.78 11.33 -0.62
CA MET A 67 12.26 9.96 -0.82
C MET A 67 10.87 9.91 -1.49
N LEU A 68 10.09 11.01 -1.48
CA LEU A 68 8.74 11.04 -2.05
C LEU A 68 8.72 10.86 -3.58
N ASP A 69 9.74 11.39 -4.28
CA ASP A 69 9.78 11.45 -5.75
C ASP A 69 9.80 10.06 -6.40
N LYS A 70 10.39 9.05 -5.75
CA LYS A 70 10.52 7.72 -6.35
C LYS A 70 9.21 6.93 -6.44
N TYR A 71 8.24 7.20 -5.56
CA TYR A 71 6.97 6.46 -5.55
C TYR A 71 5.82 7.19 -6.23
N GLN A 72 5.87 8.53 -6.39
CA GLN A 72 4.96 9.21 -7.32
C GLN A 72 5.11 8.66 -8.74
N ALA A 73 6.34 8.33 -9.15
CA ALA A 73 6.61 7.67 -10.43
C ALA A 73 6.01 6.26 -10.52
N ILE A 74 6.01 5.48 -9.42
CA ILE A 74 5.45 4.12 -9.38
C ILE A 74 3.91 4.16 -9.38
N ASN A 75 3.30 5.09 -8.65
CA ASN A 75 1.84 5.28 -8.64
C ASN A 75 1.30 5.76 -9.99
N GLN A 76 2.07 6.54 -10.75
CA GLN A 76 1.74 6.88 -12.14
C GLN A 76 1.76 5.64 -13.04
N TYR A 77 2.69 4.70 -12.81
CA TYR A 77 2.76 3.45 -13.56
C TYR A 77 1.55 2.54 -13.28
N SER A 78 1.15 2.40 -12.00
CA SER A 78 -0.02 1.59 -11.63
C SER A 78 -1.35 2.21 -12.11
N SER A 79 -1.41 3.54 -12.21
CA SER A 79 -2.61 4.24 -12.71
C SER A 79 -2.75 4.18 -14.23
N GLN A 80 -1.65 4.02 -14.97
CA GLN A 80 -1.69 3.85 -16.43
C GLN A 80 -2.05 2.42 -16.85
N HIS A 81 -1.71 1.41 -16.04
CA HIS A 81 -1.93 0.00 -16.40
C HIS A 81 -3.34 -0.53 -16.06
N LEU A 82 -4.16 0.24 -15.34
CA LEU A 82 -5.56 -0.12 -15.02
C LEU A 82 -6.56 0.19 -16.15
N ASN A 83 -6.14 0.90 -17.19
CA ASN A 83 -7.02 1.30 -18.29
C ASN A 83 -6.97 0.38 -19.53
N ASP A 84 -6.12 -0.66 -19.54
CA ASP A 84 -5.94 -1.54 -20.71
C ASP A 84 -6.77 -2.85 -20.67
N THR A 85 -7.71 -3.00 -19.72
CA THR A 85 -8.54 -4.21 -19.62
C THR A 85 -10.04 -3.95 -19.81
N THR A 86 -10.41 -2.93 -20.57
CA THR A 86 -11.83 -2.68 -20.90
C THR A 86 -12.03 -2.30 -22.38
N GLN A 87 -11.56 -3.15 -23.29
CA GLN A 87 -11.99 -3.35 -24.69
C GLN A 87 -11.62 -4.81 -25.00
N GLU A 88 -12.47 -5.76 -25.39
CA GLU A 88 -13.76 -5.81 -26.11
C GLU A 88 -14.68 -6.89 -25.52
#